data_AF-A0A7Z0WN62-F1
#
_entry.id   AF-A0A7Z0WN62-F1
#
_cell.length_a   1.000
_cell.length_b   1.000
_cell.length_c   1.000
_cell.angle_alpha   90.00
_cell.angle_beta   90.00
_cell.angle_gamma   90.00
#
_symmetry.space_group_name_H-M   'P 1'
#
loop_
_entity.id
_entity.type
_entity.pdbx_description
1 polymer ?
#
loop_
_entity_poly.entity_id
_entity_poly.type
_entity_poly.pdbx_seq_one_letter_code
_entity_poly.pdbx_strand_id
1 'polypeptide(L)'
;MKSAILVSRDVGVFDKVREFLLVEGGTASTDSLAKDAVVQVADGQGRLFTVFANNDGTFDLGGFDESYKPSGDFGVPDDLEDMTVCYIECRWEDLFANMVCRLSGLLSQPAWVVDGDGIVWPATGVDPKRIRL
;
A
#
# COMPACT_ATOMS: atom_id res chain seq x y z
N MET A 1 -5.49 -3.77 -14.03
CA MET A 1 -5.81 -3.39 -12.64
C MET A 1 -5.14 -2.06 -12.39
N LYS A 2 -5.60 -1.29 -11.41
CA LYS A 2 -4.92 -0.06 -10.96
C LYS A 2 -4.09 -0.39 -9.72
N SER A 3 -2.98 0.30 -9.50
CA SER A 3 -2.00 -0.08 -8.51
C SER A 3 -1.37 1.10 -7.76
N ALA A 4 -0.94 0.84 -6.55
CA ALA A 4 -0.17 1.77 -5.74
C ALA A 4 0.79 0.97 -4.84
N ILE A 5 1.74 1.67 -4.23
CA ILE A 5 2.76 1.04 -3.40
C ILE A 5 2.68 1.62 -2.01
N LEU A 6 2.45 0.75 -1.03
CA LEU A 6 2.56 1.11 0.38
C LEU A 6 4.02 1.01 0.79
N VAL A 7 4.53 2.08 1.40
CA VAL A 7 5.91 2.22 1.87
C VAL A 7 5.90 2.45 3.38
N SER A 8 6.73 1.72 4.11
CA SER A 8 6.85 1.86 5.56
C SER A 8 8.23 1.45 6.06
N ARG A 9 8.67 2.03 7.18
CA ARG A 9 9.87 1.57 7.91
C ARG A 9 9.65 0.27 8.69
N ASP A 10 8.43 -0.24 8.67
CA ASP A 10 8.06 -1.46 9.36
C ASP A 10 8.50 -2.69 8.56
N VAL A 11 9.53 -3.38 9.04
CA VAL A 11 10.09 -4.59 8.38
C VAL A 11 9.05 -5.70 8.22
N GLY A 12 8.01 -5.71 9.07
CA GLY A 12 6.87 -6.65 9.01
C GLY A 12 5.59 -6.04 8.43
N VAL A 13 5.68 -4.99 7.60
CA VAL A 13 4.49 -4.29 7.09
C VAL A 13 3.52 -5.23 6.38
N PHE A 14 3.99 -6.18 5.57
CA PHE A 14 3.10 -7.14 4.90
C PHE A 14 2.36 -8.04 5.90
N ASP A 15 3.05 -8.58 6.89
CA ASP A 15 2.42 -9.44 7.91
C ASP A 15 1.34 -8.68 8.69
N LYS A 16 1.61 -7.42 9.04
CA LYS A 16 0.62 -6.53 9.69
C LYS A 16 -0.58 -6.25 8.80
N VAL A 17 -0.35 -5.97 7.52
CA VAL A 17 -1.41 -5.78 6.53
C VAL A 17 -2.24 -7.06 6.37
N ARG A 18 -1.57 -8.22 6.29
CA ARG A 18 -2.20 -9.53 6.17
C ARG A 18 -3.08 -9.83 7.38
N GLU A 19 -2.56 -9.65 8.59
CA GLU A 19 -3.33 -9.85 9.82
C GLU A 19 -4.58 -8.96 9.85
N PHE A 20 -4.44 -7.68 9.51
CA PHE A 20 -5.58 -6.76 9.43
C PHE A 20 -6.62 -7.22 8.41
N LEU A 21 -6.21 -7.53 7.18
CA LEU A 21 -7.15 -7.88 6.12
C LEU A 21 -7.84 -9.22 6.38
N LEU A 22 -7.18 -10.17 7.07
CA LEU A 22 -7.83 -11.40 7.53
C LEU A 22 -8.93 -11.14 8.57
N VAL A 23 -8.72 -10.18 9.49
CA VAL A 23 -9.76 -9.76 10.45
C VAL A 23 -10.96 -9.12 9.72
N GLU A 24 -10.71 -8.42 8.62
CA GLU A 24 -11.75 -7.83 7.76
C GLU A 24 -12.50 -8.84 6.88
N GLY A 25 -12.27 -10.15 7.08
CA GLY A 25 -12.89 -11.22 6.29
C GLY A 25 -12.17 -11.52 4.98
N GLY A 26 -10.92 -11.10 4.85
CA GLY A 26 -10.07 -11.39 3.70
C GLY A 26 -9.60 -12.83 3.63
N THR A 27 -8.93 -13.14 2.52
CA THR A 27 -8.30 -14.43 2.23
C THR A 27 -6.84 -14.19 1.87
N ALA A 28 -5.93 -15.04 2.35
CA ALA A 28 -4.50 -14.96 2.06
C ALA A 28 -3.96 -16.26 1.46
N SER A 29 -2.82 -16.17 0.78
CA SER A 29 -2.02 -17.33 0.39
C SER A 29 -1.60 -18.14 1.62
N THR A 30 -1.50 -19.46 1.47
CA THR A 30 -1.13 -20.38 2.55
C THR A 30 0.26 -20.09 3.11
N ASP A 31 1.20 -19.74 2.24
CA ASP A 31 2.57 -19.37 2.62
C ASP A 31 2.71 -17.83 2.62
N SER A 32 3.08 -17.27 3.77
CA SER A 32 3.34 -15.83 3.95
C SER A 32 4.75 -15.41 3.55
N LEU A 33 5.69 -16.36 3.50
CA LEU A 33 7.09 -16.12 3.13
C LEU A 33 7.33 -16.29 1.63
N ALA A 34 6.34 -16.80 0.91
CA ALA A 34 6.42 -16.93 -0.54
C ALA A 34 6.62 -15.55 -1.20
N LYS A 35 7.39 -15.53 -2.29
CA LYS A 35 7.65 -14.29 -3.05
C LYS A 35 6.36 -13.69 -3.62
N ASP A 36 5.36 -14.52 -3.83
CA ASP A 36 4.02 -14.22 -4.32
C ASP A 36 2.96 -14.26 -3.20
N ALA A 37 3.38 -14.07 -1.93
CA ALA A 37 2.44 -14.00 -0.83
C ALA A 37 1.45 -12.85 -1.07
N VAL A 38 0.16 -13.17 -0.96
CA VAL A 38 -0.93 -12.26 -1.30
C VAL A 38 -2.01 -12.34 -0.25
N VAL A 39 -2.63 -11.20 0.04
CA VAL A 39 -3.84 -11.10 0.85
C VAL A 39 -4.83 -10.19 0.14
N GLN A 40 -6.10 -10.57 0.15
CA GLN A 40 -7.16 -9.80 -0.48
C GLN A 40 -8.38 -9.75 0.42
N VAL A 41 -9.14 -8.67 0.33
CA VAL A 41 -10.46 -8.55 0.95
C VAL A 41 -11.45 -8.00 -0.07
N ALA A 42 -12.71 -8.43 0.06
CA ALA A 42 -13.82 -7.86 -0.67
C ALA A 42 -14.68 -7.02 0.29
N ASP A 43 -15.09 -5.83 -0.13
CA ASP A 43 -16.08 -5.06 0.63
C ASP A 43 -17.51 -5.63 0.45
N GLY A 44 -18.50 -5.02 1.12
CA GLY A 44 -19.90 -5.45 1.01
C GLY A 44 -20.51 -5.32 -0.39
N GLN A 45 -19.82 -4.69 -1.35
CA GLN A 45 -20.23 -4.57 -2.75
C GLN A 45 -19.45 -5.53 -3.66
N GLY A 46 -18.58 -6.38 -3.10
CA GLY A 46 -17.72 -7.28 -3.86
C GLY A 46 -16.53 -6.59 -4.53
N ARG A 47 -16.19 -5.36 -4.13
CA ARG A 47 -15.03 -4.64 -4.64
C ARG A 47 -13.77 -5.15 -3.94
N LEU A 48 -12.74 -5.45 -4.73
CA LEU A 48 -11.53 -6.08 -4.25
C LEU A 48 -10.44 -5.05 -3.90
N PHE A 49 -9.74 -5.33 -2.80
CA PHE A 49 -8.50 -4.71 -2.38
C PHE A 49 -7.48 -5.82 -2.14
N THR A 50 -6.41 -5.84 -2.93
CA THR A 50 -5.41 -6.91 -2.93
C THR A 50 -4.05 -6.33 -2.60
N VAL A 51 -3.30 -6.99 -1.73
CA VAL A 51 -1.94 -6.62 -1.34
C VAL A 51 -1.00 -7.78 -1.55
N PHE A 52 0.13 -7.50 -2.20
CA PHE A 52 1.19 -8.44 -2.50
C PHE A 52 2.41 -8.10 -1.67
N ALA A 53 3.04 -9.13 -1.09
CA ALA A 53 4.31 -8.99 -0.41
C ALA A 53 5.40 -8.61 -1.42
N ASN A 54 6.36 -7.80 -0.98
CA ASN A 54 7.60 -7.59 -1.71
C ASN A 54 8.78 -8.18 -0.93
N ASN A 55 8.83 -9.50 -0.87
CA ASN A 55 9.80 -10.24 -0.06
C ASN A 55 11.20 -10.32 -0.66
N ASP A 56 11.42 -9.83 -1.89
CA ASP A 56 12.75 -9.78 -2.50
C ASP A 56 13.54 -8.52 -2.14
N GLY A 57 12.93 -7.60 -1.38
CA GLY A 57 13.57 -6.37 -0.90
C GLY A 57 13.94 -5.40 -2.01
N THR A 58 13.55 -5.66 -3.26
CA THR A 58 13.84 -4.75 -4.36
C THR A 58 12.72 -3.72 -4.47
N PHE A 59 13.04 -2.48 -4.13
CA PHE A 59 12.20 -1.33 -4.46
C PHE A 59 12.28 -1.08 -5.97
N ASP A 60 11.62 -1.92 -6.77
CA ASP A 60 11.56 -1.75 -8.23
C ASP A 60 10.24 -1.11 -8.62
N LEU A 61 10.28 0.20 -8.80
CA LEU A 61 9.13 0.98 -9.22
C LEU A 61 8.86 0.93 -10.74
N GLY A 62 9.66 0.22 -11.53
CA GLY A 62 9.32 -0.03 -12.94
C GLY A 62 8.96 1.24 -13.74
N GLY A 63 9.81 2.27 -13.73
CA GLY A 63 9.68 3.40 -14.66
C GLY A 63 9.08 4.70 -14.14
N PHE A 64 9.08 4.96 -12.82
CA PHE A 64 8.91 6.33 -12.32
C PHE A 64 10.17 7.14 -12.60
N ASP A 65 10.21 7.79 -13.76
CA ASP A 65 11.35 8.52 -14.33
C ASP A 65 11.55 9.93 -13.71
N GLU A 66 10.79 10.31 -12.68
CA GLU A 66 10.89 11.64 -12.07
C GLU A 66 10.72 11.61 -10.55
N SER A 67 11.58 12.40 -9.88
CA SER A 67 11.56 12.76 -8.46
C SER A 67 10.15 12.72 -7.85
N TYR A 68 9.96 11.85 -6.85
CA TYR A 68 8.72 11.74 -6.09
C TYR A 68 8.13 13.11 -5.74
N LYS A 69 6.84 13.29 -6.00
CA LYS A 69 6.16 14.56 -5.74
C LYS A 69 5.34 14.43 -4.45
N PRO A 70 5.48 15.37 -3.51
CA PRO A 70 4.65 15.38 -2.31
C PRO A 70 3.18 15.63 -2.65
N SER A 71 2.27 14.95 -1.96
CA SER A 71 0.84 15.31 -2.00
C SER A 71 0.56 16.54 -1.13
N GLY A 72 0.53 17.72 -1.76
CA GLY A 72 0.29 18.98 -1.05
C GLY A 72 1.49 19.37 -0.17
N ASP A 73 1.24 19.70 1.10
CA ASP A 73 2.24 20.28 2.00
C ASP A 73 3.08 19.22 2.75
N PHE A 74 2.79 17.93 2.57
CA PHE A 74 3.53 16.84 3.21
C PHE A 74 4.78 16.50 2.42
N GLY A 75 5.97 16.64 3.00
CA GLY A 75 7.22 16.26 2.34
C GLY A 75 7.30 14.77 1.98
N VAL A 76 8.16 14.45 1.02
CA VAL A 76 8.56 13.07 0.73
C VAL A 76 9.64 12.66 1.75
N PRO A 77 9.56 11.47 2.36
CA PRO A 77 10.65 10.96 3.19
C PRO A 77 11.97 10.86 2.42
N ASP A 78 13.07 11.34 3.01
CA ASP A 78 14.41 11.32 2.38
C ASP A 78 14.94 9.90 2.14
N ASP A 79 14.44 8.92 2.90
CA ASP A 79 14.81 7.51 2.90
C ASP A 79 13.73 6.61 2.27
N LEU A 80 12.84 7.17 1.43
CA LEU A 80 11.71 6.44 0.86
C LEU A 80 12.12 5.13 0.15
N GLU A 81 13.25 5.14 -0.56
CA GLU A 81 13.77 4.01 -1.34
C GLU A 81 14.36 2.88 -0.46
N ASP A 82 14.70 3.19 0.79
CA ASP A 82 15.23 2.22 1.76
C ASP A 82 14.12 1.55 2.59
N MET A 83 12.85 1.93 2.38
CA MET A 83 11.72 1.43 3.14
C MET A 83 11.20 0.07 2.64
N THR A 84 10.52 -0.65 3.53
CA THR A 84 9.82 -1.89 3.17
C THR A 84 8.55 -1.56 2.39
N VAL A 85 8.21 -2.37 1.39
CA VAL A 85 7.07 -2.10 0.51
C VAL A 85 6.10 -3.25 0.36
N CYS A 86 4.86 -2.90 0.02
CA CYS A 86 3.85 -3.80 -0.49
C CYS A 86 3.21 -3.21 -1.74
N TYR A 87 2.98 -4.03 -2.75
CA TYR A 87 2.19 -3.64 -3.91
C TYR A 87 0.72 -3.81 -3.59
N ILE A 88 -0.09 -2.80 -3.92
CA ILE A 88 -1.53 -2.83 -3.74
C ILE A 88 -2.17 -2.76 -5.12
N GLU A 89 -3.11 -3.66 -5.39
CA GLU A 89 -4.02 -3.54 -6.52
C GLU A 89 -5.43 -3.24 -6.02
N CYS A 90 -6.01 -2.16 -6.52
CA CYS A 90 -7.39 -1.80 -6.23
C CYS A 90 -7.95 -0.93 -7.35
N ARG A 91 -9.13 -1.29 -7.88
CA ARG A 91 -9.74 -0.53 -8.98
C ARG A 91 -10.44 0.75 -8.51
N TRP A 92 -10.79 0.85 -7.23
CA TRP A 92 -11.67 1.89 -6.68
C TRP A 92 -10.92 2.75 -5.66
N GLU A 93 -10.73 4.03 -5.98
CA GLU A 93 -9.97 4.98 -5.19
C GLU A 93 -10.58 5.26 -3.79
N ASP A 94 -11.91 5.21 -3.67
CA ASP A 94 -12.62 5.37 -2.39
C ASP A 94 -12.39 4.18 -1.46
N LEU A 95 -12.45 2.96 -1.99
CA LEU A 95 -12.10 1.75 -1.26
C LEU A 95 -10.63 1.77 -0.86
N PHE A 96 -9.74 2.09 -1.80
CA PHE A 96 -8.31 2.18 -1.56
C PHE A 96 -7.99 3.16 -0.43
N ALA A 97 -8.47 4.40 -0.51
CA ALA A 97 -8.20 5.43 0.48
C ALA A 97 -8.72 5.04 1.87
N ASN A 98 -9.91 4.43 1.94
CA ASN A 98 -10.47 3.93 3.19
C ASN A 98 -9.59 2.84 3.81
N MET A 99 -9.21 1.83 3.03
CA MET A 99 -8.40 0.70 3.52
C MET A 99 -7.01 1.15 3.94
N VAL A 100 -6.34 1.99 3.15
CA VAL A 100 -5.01 2.53 3.49
C VAL A 100 -5.06 3.39 4.75
N CYS A 101 -6.07 4.24 4.89
CA CYS A 101 -6.24 5.05 6.10
C CYS A 101 -6.41 4.17 7.35
N ARG A 102 -7.21 3.10 7.27
CA ARG A 102 -7.42 2.17 8.38
C ARG A 102 -6.15 1.37 8.71
N LEU A 103 -5.47 0.88 7.68
CA LEU A 103 -4.16 0.22 7.82
C LEU A 103 -3.15 1.11 8.54
N SER A 104 -3.06 2.38 8.13
CA SER A 104 -2.10 3.33 8.72
C SER A 104 -2.29 3.54 10.23
N GLY A 105 -3.53 3.43 10.73
CA GLY A 105 -3.83 3.53 12.16
C GLY A 105 -3.36 2.32 12.99
N LEU A 106 -2.95 1.24 12.33
CA LEU A 106 -2.49 0.00 12.98
C LEU A 106 -0.98 -0.19 12.89
N LEU A 107 -0.32 0.53 11.98
CA LEU A 107 1.13 0.43 11.82
C LEU A 107 1.85 1.14 12.96
N SER A 108 2.90 0.50 13.48
CA SER A 108 3.74 1.08 14.52
C SER A 108 4.65 2.20 14.02
N GLN A 109 4.80 2.33 12.71
CA GLN A 109 5.59 3.36 12.04
C GLN A 109 4.70 4.09 11.03
N PRO A 110 4.96 5.39 10.77
CA PRO A 110 4.31 6.09 9.67
C PRO A 110 4.51 5.34 8.35
N ALA A 111 3.49 5.41 7.51
CA ALA A 111 3.50 4.82 6.18
C ALA A 111 3.05 5.83 5.14
N TRP A 112 3.47 5.58 3.91
CA TRP A 112 3.17 6.39 2.74
C TRP A 112 2.63 5.51 1.63
N VAL A 113 1.96 6.14 0.68
CA VAL A 113 1.54 5.53 -0.57
C VAL A 113 2.20 6.27 -1.71
N VAL A 114 2.85 5.54 -2.63
CA VAL A 114 3.20 6.04 -3.96
C VAL A 114 2.09 5.61 -4.90
N ASP A 115 1.44 6.58 -5.54
CA ASP A 115 0.38 6.31 -6.51
C ASP A 115 0.93 6.11 -7.94
N GLY A 116 0.07 5.79 -8.90
CA GLY A 116 0.42 5.53 -10.29
C GLY A 116 1.01 6.73 -11.05
N ASP A 117 0.88 7.95 -10.51
CA ASP A 117 1.47 9.18 -11.05
C ASP A 117 2.78 9.58 -10.33
N GLY A 118 3.21 8.80 -9.32
CA GLY A 118 4.46 9.02 -8.58
C GLY A 118 4.29 10.04 -7.46
N ILE A 119 3.04 10.32 -7.07
CA ILE A 119 2.72 11.21 -5.96
C ILE A 119 2.80 10.41 -4.67
N VAL A 120 3.46 10.98 -3.66
CA VAL A 120 3.62 10.41 -2.33
C VAL A 120 2.57 10.97 -1.38
N TRP A 121 1.76 10.07 -0.85
CA TRP A 121 0.66 10.36 0.06
C TRP A 121 0.98 9.84 1.46
N PRO A 122 0.78 10.63 2.54
CA PRO A 122 0.73 10.05 3.86
C PRO A 122 -0.44 9.05 3.92
N ALA A 123 -0.19 7.82 4.38
CA ALA A 123 -1.22 6.78 4.40
C ALA A 123 -2.43 7.15 5.30
N THR A 124 -2.22 8.03 6.28
CA THR A 124 -3.26 8.55 7.18
C THR A 124 -4.26 9.49 6.51
N GLY A 125 -3.98 9.97 5.29
CA GLY A 125 -4.72 11.08 4.68
C GLY A 125 -4.79 11.03 3.15
N VAL A 126 -4.97 9.84 2.57
CA VAL A 126 -5.17 9.69 1.13
C VAL A 126 -6.53 10.29 0.72
N ASP A 127 -6.54 11.22 -0.24
CA ASP A 127 -7.76 11.79 -0.80
C ASP A 127 -8.29 10.94 -1.97
N PRO A 128 -9.45 10.27 -1.85
CA PRO A 128 -9.99 9.40 -2.89
C PRO A 128 -10.38 10.12 -4.18
N LYS A 129 -10.51 11.45 -4.16
CA LYS A 129 -10.83 12.23 -5.37
C LYS A 129 -9.57 12.61 -6.16
N ARG A 130 -8.41 12.62 -5.50
CA ARG A 130 -7.16 13.11 -6.07
C ARG A 130 -6.15 12.01 -6.37
N ILE A 131 -6.12 10.94 -5.59
CA ILE A 131 -5.23 9.81 -5.85
C ILE A 131 -5.47 9.21 -7.23
N ARG A 132 -4.39 8.74 -7.86
CA ARG A 132 -4.40 8.06 -9.16
C ARG A 132 -3.73 6.71 -9.02
N LEU A 133 -4.53 5.65 -9.00
CA LEU A 133 -4.05 4.26 -8.98
C LEU A 133 -3.80 3.77 -10.41
#